data_AF-M3A779-F1
#
_entry.id   AF-M3A779-F1
#
_cell.length_a   1.000
_cell.length_b   1.000
_cell.length_c   1.000
_cell.angle_alpha   90.00
_cell.angle_beta   90.00
_cell.angle_gamma   90.00
#
_symmetry.space_group_name_H-M   'P 1'
#
loop_
_entity.id
_entity.type
_entity.pdbx_description
1 polymer ?
#
loop_
_entity_poly.entity_id
_entity_poly.type
_entity_poly.pdbx_seq_one_letter_code
_entity_poly.pdbx_strand_id
1 'polypeptide(L)'
;MNLLTCDQALDRIRAPGTRPVWLVAAEAVEGVCAAATWRERHALVGDWIAEAAEAAGIGANMMRRWMAARRFLSEWESSHPESGTLALAEQGKISPAAAEILKRMAEVAPADIVPAIDCFAGSGMTIRDLRQTYASALGKAAKTIDSVVVANPPYASAAGAGRRAVNKLGSELVRQRTTGASKLLFSLANDHLGDLSGNTDRTALFYGRYKFRFVAPDAVAVCRQDYGIAHLDGYAFKALDKVPVRESYGRLLAETQFAATFFRRYWLLIHGPRAVAQEIADDVHRLEMGAVGVAVADPQAKPLLDVVLRPVAPPFPDRQNEAKEEVLGQGI
;
A
#
# COMPACT_ATOMS: atom_id res chain seq x y z
N MET A 1 -5.51 1.04 -35.23
CA MET A 1 -4.96 -0.15 -34.55
C MET A 1 -5.89 -1.31 -34.88
N ASN A 2 -5.43 -2.36 -35.57
CA ASN A 2 -6.30 -3.51 -35.89
C ASN A 2 -6.71 -4.21 -34.59
N LEU A 3 -8.01 -4.39 -34.37
CA LEU A 3 -8.54 -5.06 -33.20
C LEU A 3 -8.13 -6.53 -33.25
N LEU A 4 -7.36 -6.99 -32.25
CA LEU A 4 -7.01 -8.39 -32.12
C LEU A 4 -8.21 -9.19 -31.59
N THR A 5 -8.50 -10.32 -32.24
CA THR A 5 -9.37 -11.34 -31.66
C THR A 5 -8.62 -12.13 -30.59
N CYS A 6 -9.34 -12.87 -29.73
CA CYS A 6 -8.73 -13.75 -28.74
C CYS A 6 -7.79 -14.77 -29.39
N ASP A 7 -8.23 -15.41 -30.49
CA ASP A 7 -7.43 -16.44 -31.15
C ASP A 7 -6.14 -15.88 -31.76
N GLN A 8 -6.22 -14.71 -32.41
CA GLN A 8 -5.03 -14.02 -32.92
C GLN A 8 -4.05 -13.63 -31.80
N ALA A 9 -4.57 -13.21 -30.64
CA ALA A 9 -3.76 -12.90 -29.48
C ALA A 9 -3.07 -14.15 -28.91
N LEU A 10 -3.79 -15.27 -28.79
CA LEU A 10 -3.23 -16.54 -28.31
C LEU A 10 -2.15 -17.08 -29.24
N ASP A 11 -2.34 -16.99 -30.55
CA ASP A 11 -1.33 -17.42 -31.53
C ASP A 11 -0.04 -16.58 -31.41
N ARG A 12 -0.17 -15.26 -31.23
CA ARG A 12 0.98 -14.38 -30.98
C ARG A 12 1.69 -14.70 -29.66
N ILE A 13 0.93 -15.03 -28.62
CA ILE A 13 1.50 -15.41 -27.32
C ILE A 13 2.33 -16.69 -27.45
N ARG A 14 1.80 -17.70 -28.16
CA ARG A 14 2.47 -19.00 -28.38
C ARG A 14 3.66 -18.90 -29.32
N ALA A 15 3.63 -17.97 -30.28
CA ALA A 15 4.68 -17.74 -31.25
C ALA A 15 5.16 -16.27 -31.24
N PRO A 16 5.89 -15.83 -30.19
CA PRO A 16 6.28 -14.43 -30.01
C PRO A 16 7.42 -13.97 -30.94
N GLY A 17 8.01 -14.90 -31.72
CA GLY A 17 9.13 -14.62 -32.61
C GLY A 17 10.40 -14.27 -31.83
N THR A 18 11.05 -13.16 -32.19
CA THR A 18 12.28 -12.67 -31.54
C THR A 18 12.01 -11.74 -30.36
N ARG A 19 10.76 -11.29 -30.16
CA ARG A 19 10.39 -10.41 -29.05
C ARG A 19 10.26 -11.22 -27.76
N PRO A 20 10.60 -10.63 -26.60
CA PRO A 20 10.39 -11.29 -25.32
C PRO A 20 8.93 -11.66 -25.09
N VAL A 21 8.68 -12.93 -24.76
CA VAL A 21 7.32 -13.50 -24.56
C VAL A 21 6.48 -12.64 -23.63
N TRP A 22 7.08 -12.12 -22.55
CA TRP A 22 6.36 -11.35 -21.55
C TRP A 22 5.78 -10.03 -22.09
N LEU A 23 6.47 -9.38 -23.02
CA LEU A 23 5.99 -8.15 -23.67
C LEU A 23 4.88 -8.47 -24.66
N VAL A 24 5.09 -9.47 -25.50
CA VAL A 24 4.11 -9.90 -26.50
C VAL A 24 2.81 -10.32 -25.82
N ALA A 25 2.92 -11.07 -24.73
CA ALA A 25 1.76 -11.51 -23.97
C ALA A 25 1.04 -10.37 -23.25
N ALA A 26 1.75 -9.49 -22.57
CA ALA A 26 1.15 -8.31 -21.95
C ALA A 26 0.44 -7.42 -22.98
N GLU A 27 1.09 -7.14 -24.12
CA GLU A 27 0.54 -6.34 -25.22
C GLU A 27 -0.72 -6.96 -25.82
N ALA A 28 -0.70 -8.26 -26.09
CA ALA A 28 -1.83 -8.98 -26.67
C ALA A 28 -3.03 -8.99 -25.71
N VAL A 29 -2.80 -9.24 -24.42
CA VAL A 29 -3.86 -9.24 -23.40
C VAL A 29 -4.45 -7.85 -23.23
N GLU A 30 -3.62 -6.81 -23.18
CA GLU A 30 -4.08 -5.41 -23.07
C GLU A 30 -4.89 -4.99 -24.29
N GLY A 31 -4.45 -5.35 -25.51
CA GLY A 31 -5.16 -5.05 -26.74
C GLY A 31 -6.55 -5.70 -26.80
N VAL A 32 -6.66 -6.98 -26.46
CA VAL A 32 -7.94 -7.70 -26.40
C VAL A 32 -8.84 -7.13 -25.28
N CYS A 33 -8.28 -6.83 -24.11
CA CYS A 33 -9.02 -6.21 -23.01
C CYS A 33 -9.61 -4.85 -23.41
N ALA A 34 -8.81 -3.99 -24.06
CA ALA A 34 -9.23 -2.67 -24.50
C ALA A 34 -10.28 -2.71 -25.62
N ALA A 35 -10.15 -3.66 -26.54
CA ALA A 35 -11.12 -3.91 -27.62
C ALA A 35 -12.41 -4.60 -27.14
N ALA A 36 -12.40 -5.15 -25.92
CA ALA A 36 -13.47 -5.97 -25.36
C ALA A 36 -13.85 -7.23 -26.18
N THR A 37 -13.00 -7.67 -27.11
CA THR A 37 -13.22 -8.85 -27.96
C THR A 37 -13.22 -10.16 -27.15
N TRP A 38 -12.70 -10.15 -25.93
CA TRP A 38 -12.80 -11.28 -24.99
C TRP A 38 -14.23 -11.64 -24.59
N ARG A 39 -15.17 -10.69 -24.65
CA ARG A 39 -16.57 -10.94 -24.24
C ARG A 39 -17.30 -11.94 -25.14
N GLU A 40 -16.80 -12.14 -26.35
CA GLU A 40 -17.33 -13.13 -27.30
C GLU A 40 -17.09 -14.57 -26.81
N ARG A 41 -16.06 -14.77 -25.98
CA ARG A 41 -15.59 -16.08 -25.55
C ARG A 41 -15.67 -16.30 -24.04
N HIS A 42 -15.59 -15.23 -23.26
CA HIS A 42 -15.51 -15.29 -21.80
C HIS A 42 -16.52 -14.37 -21.12
N ALA A 43 -17.12 -14.87 -20.03
CA ALA A 43 -18.02 -14.08 -19.19
C ALA A 43 -17.26 -13.03 -18.35
N LEU A 44 -16.05 -13.37 -17.88
CA LEU A 44 -15.22 -12.50 -17.07
C LEU A 44 -13.85 -12.26 -17.74
N VAL A 45 -13.33 -11.05 -17.60
CA VAL A 45 -11.97 -10.71 -18.05
C VAL A 45 -10.90 -11.56 -17.35
N GLY A 46 -11.20 -12.02 -16.13
CA GLY A 46 -10.33 -12.91 -15.36
C GLY A 46 -10.08 -14.25 -16.07
N ASP A 47 -11.09 -14.78 -16.77
CA ASP A 47 -11.00 -16.04 -17.51
C ASP A 47 -10.13 -15.88 -18.75
N TRP A 48 -10.28 -14.76 -19.46
CA TRP A 48 -9.40 -14.39 -20.57
C TRP A 48 -7.93 -14.27 -20.13
N ILE A 49 -7.68 -13.59 -19.00
CA ILE A 49 -6.32 -13.45 -18.46
C ILE A 49 -5.75 -14.83 -18.08
N ALA A 50 -6.57 -15.75 -17.56
CA ALA A 50 -6.15 -17.09 -17.23
C ALA A 50 -5.78 -17.90 -18.47
N GLU A 51 -6.59 -17.85 -19.53
CA GLU A 51 -6.30 -18.53 -20.80
C GLU A 51 -5.04 -17.97 -21.47
N ALA A 52 -4.88 -16.65 -21.52
CA ALA A 52 -3.69 -16.03 -22.06
C ALA A 52 -2.42 -16.38 -21.25
N ALA A 53 -2.55 -16.53 -19.93
CA ALA A 53 -1.46 -16.96 -19.06
C ALA A 53 -1.05 -18.41 -19.35
N GLU A 54 -2.02 -19.30 -19.54
CA GLU A 54 -1.78 -20.68 -19.94
C GLU A 54 -1.06 -20.76 -21.29
N ALA A 55 -1.51 -19.98 -22.28
CA ALA A 55 -0.84 -19.90 -23.59
C ALA A 55 0.61 -19.41 -23.50
N ALA A 56 0.93 -18.59 -22.50
CA ALA A 56 2.28 -18.09 -22.21
C ALA A 56 3.10 -19.03 -21.30
N GLY A 57 2.53 -20.15 -20.83
CA GLY A 57 3.19 -21.11 -19.95
C GLY A 57 3.40 -20.60 -18.51
N ILE A 58 2.56 -19.67 -18.04
CA ILE A 58 2.69 -19.04 -16.72
C ILE A 58 1.36 -19.00 -15.96
N GLY A 59 1.41 -18.74 -14.65
CA GLY A 59 0.20 -18.53 -13.85
C GLY A 59 -0.44 -17.16 -14.09
N ALA A 60 -1.77 -17.05 -13.91
CA ALA A 60 -2.53 -15.81 -14.10
C ALA A 60 -2.00 -14.61 -13.28
N ASN A 61 -1.46 -14.86 -12.08
CA ASN A 61 -0.83 -13.81 -11.29
C ASN A 61 0.44 -13.25 -11.95
N MET A 62 1.23 -14.11 -12.60
CA MET A 62 2.42 -13.68 -13.35
C MET A 62 2.02 -12.89 -14.60
N MET A 63 0.91 -13.24 -15.26
CA MET A 63 0.40 -12.48 -16.41
C MET A 63 0.01 -11.05 -16.00
N ARG A 64 -0.72 -10.90 -14.89
CA ARG A 64 -1.07 -9.57 -14.33
C ARG A 64 0.18 -8.75 -14.01
N ARG A 65 1.21 -9.40 -13.47
CA ARG A 65 2.53 -8.81 -13.21
C ARG A 65 3.21 -8.34 -14.51
N TRP A 66 3.17 -9.11 -15.59
CA TRP A 66 3.72 -8.71 -16.89
C TRP A 66 2.96 -7.53 -17.50
N MET A 67 1.61 -7.54 -17.43
CA MET A 67 0.78 -6.42 -17.87
C MET A 67 1.16 -5.13 -17.12
N ALA A 68 1.25 -5.18 -15.80
CA ALA A 68 1.61 -4.02 -15.00
C ALA A 68 3.02 -3.49 -15.29
N ALA A 69 3.98 -4.40 -15.54
CA ALA A 69 5.33 -4.03 -15.93
C ALA A 69 5.33 -3.29 -17.28
N ARG A 70 4.64 -3.85 -18.28
CA ARG A 70 4.53 -3.23 -19.61
C ARG A 70 3.84 -1.86 -19.54
N ARG A 71 2.71 -1.77 -18.83
CA ARG A 71 1.98 -0.51 -18.66
C ARG A 71 2.87 0.57 -18.06
N PHE A 72 3.60 0.24 -17.00
CA PHE A 72 4.56 1.17 -16.40
C PHE A 72 5.60 1.65 -17.42
N LEU A 73 6.23 0.75 -18.19
CA LEU A 73 7.21 1.16 -19.20
C LEU A 73 6.57 2.07 -20.27
N SER A 74 5.33 1.77 -20.69
CA SER A 74 4.62 2.59 -21.67
C SER A 74 4.27 4.00 -21.14
N GLU A 75 3.82 4.09 -19.90
CA GLU A 75 3.51 5.37 -19.23
C GLU A 75 4.79 6.17 -18.97
N TRP A 76 5.88 5.48 -18.61
CA TRP A 76 7.20 6.06 -18.42
C TRP A 76 7.76 6.63 -19.72
N GLU A 77 7.78 5.84 -20.80
CA GLU A 77 8.23 6.25 -22.14
C GLU A 77 7.44 7.46 -22.65
N SER A 78 6.12 7.47 -22.42
CA SER A 78 5.26 8.58 -22.84
C SER A 78 5.62 9.89 -22.14
N SER A 79 6.13 9.80 -20.92
CA SER A 79 6.51 10.96 -20.10
C SER A 79 8.00 11.31 -20.23
N HIS A 80 8.83 10.34 -20.60
CA HIS A 80 10.30 10.43 -20.75
C HIS A 80 10.73 9.71 -22.04
N PRO A 81 10.43 10.28 -23.22
CA PRO A 81 10.71 9.61 -24.51
C PRO A 81 12.20 9.30 -24.72
N GLU A 82 13.08 10.07 -24.11
CA GLU A 82 14.53 9.89 -24.14
C GLU A 82 15.02 8.62 -23.43
N SER A 83 14.19 8.02 -22.57
CA SER A 83 14.57 6.84 -21.79
C SER A 83 14.63 5.53 -22.59
N GLY A 84 13.92 5.45 -23.72
CA GLY A 84 13.93 4.28 -24.61
C GLY A 84 13.54 2.95 -23.94
N THR A 85 12.83 2.99 -22.81
CA THR A 85 12.52 1.81 -21.98
C THR A 85 11.79 0.69 -22.70
N LEU A 86 10.84 0.99 -23.58
CA LEU A 86 10.12 0.01 -24.39
C LEU A 86 11.04 -0.61 -25.42
N ALA A 87 11.87 0.17 -26.12
CA ALA A 87 12.84 -0.35 -27.07
C ALA A 87 13.87 -1.27 -26.38
N LEU A 88 14.33 -0.89 -25.19
CA LEU A 88 15.22 -1.71 -24.35
C LEU A 88 14.53 -3.00 -23.89
N ALA A 89 13.26 -2.93 -23.51
CA ALA A 89 12.47 -4.11 -23.17
C ALA A 89 12.31 -5.03 -24.39
N GLU A 90 12.03 -4.50 -25.57
CA GLU A 90 11.91 -5.27 -26.83
C GLU A 90 13.20 -5.96 -27.23
N GLN A 91 14.36 -5.37 -26.91
CA GLN A 91 15.68 -5.99 -27.06
C GLN A 91 15.99 -7.04 -25.99
N GLY A 92 15.09 -7.28 -25.04
CA GLY A 92 15.28 -8.20 -23.92
C GLY A 92 16.24 -7.68 -22.84
N LYS A 93 16.63 -6.40 -22.90
CA LYS A 93 17.53 -5.77 -21.92
C LYS A 93 16.81 -5.42 -20.62
N ILE A 94 15.50 -5.21 -20.67
CA ILE A 94 14.65 -5.03 -19.48
C ILE A 94 13.76 -6.27 -19.31
N SER A 95 13.89 -6.93 -18.18
CA SER A 95 13.03 -8.05 -17.78
C SER A 95 11.80 -7.56 -16.99
N PRO A 96 10.74 -8.35 -16.82
CA PRO A 96 9.59 -7.98 -15.99
C PRO A 96 9.97 -7.63 -14.56
N ALA A 97 10.94 -8.36 -13.98
CA ALA A 97 11.42 -8.13 -12.63
C ALA A 97 12.25 -6.85 -12.52
N ALA A 98 12.97 -6.47 -13.57
CA ALA A 98 13.66 -5.18 -13.63
C ALA A 98 12.64 -4.03 -13.74
N ALA A 99 11.64 -4.15 -14.61
CA ALA A 99 10.56 -3.17 -14.75
C ALA A 99 9.79 -2.97 -13.43
N GLU A 100 9.56 -4.03 -12.65
CA GLU A 100 8.97 -3.93 -11.30
C GLU A 100 9.81 -3.08 -10.34
N ILE A 101 11.13 -3.27 -10.31
CA ILE A 101 12.02 -2.50 -9.44
C ILE A 101 12.08 -1.05 -9.91
N LEU A 102 12.18 -0.82 -11.24
CA LEU A 102 12.15 0.52 -11.83
C LEU A 102 10.87 1.27 -11.50
N LYS A 103 9.70 0.60 -11.52
CA LYS A 103 8.44 1.21 -11.07
C LYS A 103 8.51 1.68 -9.62
N ARG A 104 9.02 0.84 -8.72
CA ARG A 104 9.19 1.22 -7.30
C ARG A 104 10.20 2.35 -7.12
N MET A 105 11.24 2.39 -7.96
CA MET A 105 12.19 3.49 -7.98
C MET A 105 11.53 4.79 -8.47
N ALA A 106 10.68 4.74 -9.50
CA ALA A 106 9.94 5.90 -10.00
C ALA A 106 9.09 6.57 -8.90
N GLU A 107 8.49 5.75 -8.03
CA GLU A 107 7.63 6.21 -6.92
C GLU A 107 8.43 6.87 -5.80
N VAL A 108 9.65 6.39 -5.49
CA VAL A 108 10.43 6.82 -4.32
C VAL A 108 11.54 7.82 -4.67
N ALA A 109 12.15 7.68 -5.85
CA ALA A 109 13.29 8.46 -6.30
C ALA A 109 13.25 8.64 -7.83
N PRO A 110 12.29 9.41 -8.36
CA PRO A 110 12.11 9.58 -9.80
C PRO A 110 13.35 10.16 -10.49
N ALA A 111 14.17 10.95 -9.80
CA ALA A 111 15.42 11.48 -10.36
C ALA A 111 16.50 10.40 -10.60
N ASP A 112 16.46 9.28 -9.88
CA ASP A 112 17.48 8.22 -9.95
C ASP A 112 17.15 7.17 -11.02
N ILE A 113 15.98 7.24 -11.66
CA ILE A 113 15.50 6.17 -12.54
C ILE A 113 16.15 6.16 -13.93
N VAL A 114 16.33 7.32 -14.58
CA VAL A 114 16.96 7.41 -15.90
C VAL A 114 18.41 6.91 -15.82
N PRO A 115 19.23 7.35 -14.85
CA PRO A 115 20.56 6.76 -14.63
C PRO A 115 20.51 5.25 -14.37
N ALA A 116 19.52 4.75 -13.64
CA ALA A 116 19.38 3.33 -13.38
C ALA A 116 19.00 2.53 -14.63
N ILE A 117 18.16 3.08 -15.51
CA ILE A 117 17.80 2.50 -16.82
C ILE A 117 19.06 2.43 -17.70
N ASP A 118 19.81 3.53 -17.80
CA ASP A 118 21.02 3.61 -18.61
C ASP A 118 22.08 2.60 -18.14
N CYS A 119 22.33 2.50 -16.82
CA CYS A 119 23.25 1.53 -16.26
C CYS A 119 22.79 0.08 -16.47
N PHE A 120 21.48 -0.19 -16.34
CA PHE A 120 20.92 -1.53 -16.52
C PHE A 120 20.96 -1.98 -17.97
N ALA A 121 20.68 -1.07 -18.90
CA ALA A 121 20.68 -1.34 -20.33
C ALA A 121 22.08 -1.35 -20.98
N GLY A 122 23.02 -0.57 -20.43
CA GLY A 122 24.30 -0.27 -21.06
C GLY A 122 25.44 -1.24 -20.74
N SER A 123 25.58 -1.73 -19.50
CA SER A 123 26.88 -2.31 -19.10
C SER A 123 26.89 -3.16 -17.81
N GLY A 124 26.00 -4.17 -17.74
CA GLY A 124 26.24 -5.35 -16.88
C GLY A 124 25.66 -5.32 -15.47
N MET A 125 24.77 -4.35 -15.18
CA MET A 125 24.04 -4.34 -13.92
C MET A 125 23.09 -5.54 -13.85
N THR A 126 23.21 -6.35 -12.81
CA THR A 126 22.29 -7.47 -12.58
C THR A 126 21.01 -6.98 -11.89
N ILE A 127 19.97 -7.83 -11.85
CA ILE A 127 18.77 -7.53 -11.04
C ILE A 127 19.14 -7.29 -9.56
N ARG A 128 20.19 -7.96 -9.05
CA ARG A 128 20.67 -7.75 -7.69
C ARG A 128 21.20 -6.33 -7.51
N ASP A 129 21.95 -5.83 -8.47
CA ASP A 129 22.51 -4.48 -8.42
C ASP A 129 21.41 -3.44 -8.54
N LEU A 130 20.42 -3.66 -9.41
CA LEU A 130 19.24 -2.80 -9.51
C LEU A 130 18.45 -2.75 -8.18
N ARG A 131 18.30 -3.89 -7.48
CA ARG A 131 17.73 -3.91 -6.12
C ARG A 131 18.58 -3.13 -5.11
N GLN A 132 19.90 -3.20 -5.22
CA GLN A 132 20.81 -2.45 -4.36
C GLN A 132 20.71 -0.95 -4.60
N THR A 133 20.56 -0.52 -5.86
CA THR A 133 20.30 0.87 -6.20
C THR A 133 18.96 1.33 -5.67
N TYR A 134 17.89 0.53 -5.83
CA TYR A 134 16.60 0.83 -5.20
C TYR A 134 16.71 0.95 -3.68
N ALA A 135 17.39 0.02 -3.00
CA ALA A 135 17.60 0.09 -1.55
C ALA A 135 18.41 1.33 -1.14
N SER A 136 19.39 1.72 -1.95
CA SER A 136 20.21 2.91 -1.73
C SER A 136 19.41 4.19 -1.98
N ALA A 137 18.58 4.22 -3.01
CA ALA A 137 17.66 5.32 -3.32
C ALA A 137 16.60 5.47 -2.22
N LEU A 138 16.10 4.36 -1.68
CA LEU A 138 15.21 4.34 -0.52
C LEU A 138 15.92 4.87 0.74
N GLY A 139 17.19 4.50 0.94
CA GLY A 139 18.03 5.06 2.00
C GLY A 139 18.40 6.53 1.80
N LYS A 140 18.52 7.01 0.54
CA LYS A 140 18.71 8.42 0.20
C LYS A 140 17.43 9.20 0.40
N ALA A 141 16.28 8.71 -0.05
CA ALA A 141 14.97 9.31 0.22
C ALA A 141 14.76 9.45 1.74
N ALA A 142 15.05 8.39 2.50
CA ALA A 142 15.07 8.45 3.97
C ALA A 142 16.07 9.50 4.52
N LYS A 143 17.26 9.65 3.92
CA LYS A 143 18.26 10.65 4.32
C LYS A 143 17.98 12.08 3.86
N THR A 144 17.26 12.31 2.76
CA THR A 144 16.82 13.65 2.35
C THR A 144 15.74 14.14 3.33
N ILE A 145 14.97 13.21 3.89
CA ILE A 145 14.06 13.42 5.03
C ILE A 145 14.84 13.55 6.38
N ASP A 146 16.15 13.24 6.42
CA ASP A 146 17.05 13.41 7.60
C ASP A 146 17.68 14.82 7.73
N SER A 147 17.34 15.79 6.88
CA SER A 147 17.78 17.19 7.09
C SER A 147 17.04 17.92 8.22
N VAL A 148 16.10 17.25 8.91
CA VAL A 148 15.57 17.67 10.21
C VAL A 148 15.90 16.61 11.28
N VAL A 149 17.15 16.69 11.74
CA VAL A 149 17.75 16.17 12.99
C VAL A 149 17.43 14.70 13.32
N VAL A 150 18.26 13.79 12.79
CA VAL A 150 18.63 12.56 13.50
C VAL A 150 19.95 12.83 14.23
N ALA A 151 19.86 13.19 15.50
CA ALA A 151 20.99 13.14 16.42
C ALA A 151 20.84 11.89 17.30
N ASN A 152 21.55 10.83 16.95
CA ASN A 152 22.10 9.96 17.98
C ASN A 152 23.55 10.38 18.18
N PRO A 153 23.93 11.00 19.32
CA PRO A 153 25.35 11.13 19.62
C PRO A 153 25.87 9.83 20.25
N PRO A 154 27.13 9.47 19.95
CA PRO A 154 27.83 8.36 20.57
C PRO A 154 28.29 8.73 21.98
N TYR A 155 28.80 7.74 22.72
CA TYR A 155 29.39 7.76 24.07
C TYR A 155 28.48 7.35 25.24
N ALA A 156 28.87 6.21 25.80
CA ALA A 156 28.63 5.87 27.19
C ALA A 156 29.29 6.90 28.11
N SER A 157 28.53 7.50 29.03
CA SER A 157 28.71 7.40 30.47
C SER A 157 27.97 8.52 31.21
N ALA A 158 27.44 8.15 32.39
CA ALA A 158 27.11 9.00 33.53
C ALA A 158 26.12 10.18 33.34
N ALA A 159 24.84 9.90 33.61
CA ALA A 159 23.90 10.69 34.45
C ALA A 159 22.46 10.24 34.13
N GLY A 160 21.88 9.21 34.75
CA GLY A 160 21.88 8.97 36.18
C GLY A 160 20.71 9.66 36.90
N ALA A 161 19.70 10.23 36.24
CA ALA A 161 18.46 10.67 36.93
C ALA A 161 17.20 10.80 36.05
N GLY A 162 17.30 11.21 34.77
CA GLY A 162 16.12 11.44 33.91
C GLY A 162 15.54 10.20 33.22
N ARG A 163 16.29 9.09 33.15
CA ARG A 163 15.90 7.89 32.37
C ARG A 163 14.78 7.04 32.97
N ARG A 164 14.39 7.25 34.23
CA ARG A 164 13.30 6.46 34.85
C ARG A 164 11.90 6.99 34.57
N ALA A 165 11.74 8.25 34.15
CA ALA A 165 10.44 8.82 33.79
C ALA A 165 10.08 8.55 32.32
N VAL A 166 11.03 8.73 31.40
CA VAL A 166 10.76 8.59 29.94
C VAL A 166 10.65 7.12 29.51
N ASN A 167 11.43 6.22 30.12
CA ASN A 167 11.27 4.79 29.86
C ASN A 167 10.01 4.21 30.51
N LYS A 168 9.38 4.87 31.48
CA LYS A 168 8.07 4.41 32.01
C LYS A 168 6.95 4.68 31.00
N LEU A 169 6.93 5.85 30.37
CA LEU A 169 5.98 6.19 29.30
C LEU A 169 6.19 5.36 28.02
N GLY A 170 7.44 5.16 27.58
CA GLY A 170 7.73 4.39 26.36
C GLY A 170 7.66 2.87 26.53
N SER A 171 7.93 2.34 27.74
CA SER A 171 7.83 0.89 27.98
C SER A 171 6.44 0.44 28.45
N GLU A 172 5.57 1.35 28.94
CA GLU A 172 4.14 1.06 29.08
C GLU A 172 3.43 0.98 27.73
N LEU A 173 3.85 1.77 26.72
CA LEU A 173 3.32 1.71 25.36
C LEU A 173 3.77 0.47 24.56
N VAL A 174 4.92 -0.14 24.89
CA VAL A 174 5.44 -1.34 24.19
C VAL A 174 5.21 -2.64 25.00
N ARG A 175 4.77 -2.56 26.27
CA ARG A 175 4.31 -3.72 27.08
C ARG A 175 2.79 -3.82 27.27
N GLN A 176 1.99 -3.10 26.50
CA GLN A 176 0.61 -3.51 26.20
C GLN A 176 0.66 -4.51 25.03
N ARG A 177 1.28 -5.68 25.19
CA ARG A 177 0.51 -6.94 25.30
C ARG A 177 -0.93 -6.75 24.84
N THR A 178 -1.20 -7.22 23.62
CA THR A 178 -2.54 -7.47 23.09
C THR A 178 -3.54 -7.76 24.21
N THR A 179 -4.33 -6.76 24.57
CA THR A 179 -5.48 -6.98 25.44
C THR A 179 -6.47 -7.86 24.68
N GLY A 180 -7.34 -8.59 25.38
CA GLY A 180 -8.40 -9.38 24.73
C GLY A 180 -9.22 -8.52 23.74
N ALA A 181 -9.43 -7.24 24.09
CA ALA A 181 -10.11 -6.26 23.25
C ALA A 181 -9.35 -5.94 21.94
N SER A 182 -8.04 -5.67 21.96
CA SER A 182 -7.30 -5.39 20.71
C SER A 182 -7.26 -6.60 19.77
N LYS A 183 -7.18 -7.82 20.31
CA LYS A 183 -7.28 -9.06 19.50
C LYS A 183 -8.66 -9.24 18.90
N LEU A 184 -9.71 -9.00 19.68
CA LEU A 184 -11.09 -9.05 19.21
C LEU A 184 -11.31 -8.03 18.09
N LEU A 185 -10.93 -6.78 18.30
CA LEU A 185 -11.06 -5.70 17.32
C LEU A 185 -10.26 -5.99 16.05
N PHE A 186 -9.05 -6.55 16.16
CA PHE A 186 -8.30 -7.00 14.99
C PHE A 186 -9.03 -8.08 14.20
N SER A 187 -9.55 -9.12 14.89
CA SER A 187 -10.31 -10.19 14.24
C SER A 187 -11.55 -9.63 13.53
N LEU A 188 -12.33 -8.79 14.21
CA LEU A 188 -13.52 -8.17 13.65
C LEU A 188 -13.19 -7.27 12.46
N ALA A 189 -12.12 -6.49 12.54
CA ALA A 189 -11.66 -5.67 11.44
C ALA A 189 -11.24 -6.51 10.23
N ASN A 190 -10.63 -7.67 10.46
CA ASN A 190 -10.23 -8.60 9.42
C ASN A 190 -11.45 -9.29 8.78
N ASP A 191 -12.41 -9.73 9.59
CA ASP A 191 -13.62 -10.41 9.14
C ASP A 191 -14.54 -9.46 8.35
N HIS A 192 -14.59 -8.19 8.75
CA HIS A 192 -15.36 -7.12 8.09
C HIS A 192 -14.50 -6.21 7.21
N LEU A 193 -13.32 -6.69 6.77
CA LEU A 193 -12.38 -5.85 6.03
C LEU A 193 -13.03 -5.27 4.76
N GLY A 194 -13.86 -6.04 4.05
CA GLY A 194 -14.60 -5.58 2.88
C GLY A 194 -15.53 -4.40 3.16
N ASP A 195 -16.23 -4.41 4.29
CA ASP A 195 -17.17 -3.35 4.67
C ASP A 195 -16.46 -2.05 5.09
N LEU A 196 -15.25 -2.18 5.64
CA LEU A 196 -14.45 -1.06 6.17
C LEU A 196 -13.54 -0.46 5.08
N SER A 197 -12.88 -1.29 4.28
CA SER A 197 -11.95 -0.87 3.23
C SER A 197 -12.61 -0.75 1.86
N GLY A 198 -13.76 -1.39 1.62
CA GLY A 198 -14.45 -1.38 0.33
C GLY A 198 -13.80 -2.25 -0.75
N ASN A 199 -12.76 -3.05 -0.43
CA ASN A 199 -12.16 -4.02 -1.36
C ASN A 199 -11.42 -5.13 -0.60
N THR A 200 -11.79 -6.39 -0.81
CA THR A 200 -11.16 -7.56 -0.14
C THR A 200 -10.06 -8.21 -0.96
N ASP A 201 -10.20 -8.29 -2.29
CA ASP A 201 -9.43 -9.22 -3.13
C ASP A 201 -7.92 -8.94 -3.15
N ARG A 202 -7.51 -7.72 -2.82
CA ARG A 202 -6.11 -7.30 -2.78
C ARG A 202 -5.71 -6.59 -1.50
N THR A 203 -6.56 -6.61 -0.48
CA THR A 203 -6.34 -5.90 0.77
C THR A 203 -5.99 -6.90 1.87
N ALA A 204 -4.87 -6.67 2.54
CA ALA A 204 -4.46 -7.46 3.69
C ALA A 204 -4.28 -6.55 4.90
N LEU A 205 -4.83 -6.96 6.05
CA LEU A 205 -4.72 -6.25 7.32
C LEU A 205 -3.52 -6.77 8.12
N PHE A 206 -2.66 -5.85 8.59
CA PHE A 206 -1.47 -6.19 9.38
C PHE A 206 -1.48 -5.49 10.73
N TYR A 207 -1.42 -6.28 11.80
CA TYR A 207 -1.35 -5.77 13.18
C TYR A 207 0.09 -5.47 13.59
N GLY A 208 0.37 -4.23 14.01
CA GLY A 208 1.67 -3.81 14.55
C GLY A 208 2.90 -4.09 13.68
N ARG A 209 2.70 -4.39 12.38
CA ARG A 209 3.77 -4.80 11.46
C ARG A 209 4.63 -3.62 11.03
N TYR A 210 3.99 -2.48 10.76
CA TYR A 210 4.64 -1.30 10.21
C TYR A 210 4.85 -0.26 11.30
N LYS A 211 6.04 0.35 11.29
CA LYS A 211 6.40 1.46 12.17
C LYS A 211 6.41 2.73 11.35
N PHE A 212 5.75 3.78 11.84
CA PHE A 212 5.72 5.07 11.18
C PHE A 212 6.46 6.12 11.98
N ARG A 213 7.04 7.13 11.32
CA ARG A 213 7.80 8.18 12.01
C ARG A 213 6.93 9.06 12.90
N PHE A 214 5.72 9.40 12.43
CA PHE A 214 4.87 10.40 13.07
C PHE A 214 3.60 9.84 13.70
N VAL A 215 3.19 8.62 13.31
CA VAL A 215 1.92 8.01 13.72
C VAL A 215 2.14 6.61 14.24
N ALA A 216 1.18 6.10 15.03
CA ALA A 216 1.24 4.77 15.59
C ALA A 216 -0.13 4.09 15.51
N PRO A 217 -0.61 3.74 14.30
CA PRO A 217 -1.81 2.92 14.16
C PRO A 217 -1.58 1.53 14.77
N ASP A 218 -2.63 0.92 15.32
CA ASP A 218 -2.60 -0.44 15.83
C ASP A 218 -2.54 -1.47 14.69
N ALA A 219 -3.23 -1.19 13.58
CA ALA A 219 -3.20 -2.01 12.38
C ALA A 219 -3.26 -1.16 11.10
N VAL A 220 -2.79 -1.75 9.99
CA VAL A 220 -2.79 -1.11 8.67
C VAL A 220 -3.33 -2.12 7.65
N ALA A 221 -4.35 -1.72 6.89
CA ALA A 221 -4.80 -2.46 5.73
C ALA A 221 -4.06 -1.96 4.49
N VAL A 222 -3.36 -2.86 3.82
CA VAL A 222 -2.59 -2.57 2.62
C VAL A 222 -3.33 -3.16 1.43
N CYS A 223 -3.89 -2.30 0.59
CA CYS A 223 -4.45 -2.71 -0.70
C CYS A 223 -3.35 -2.65 -1.77
N ARG A 224 -2.99 -3.80 -2.30
CA ARG A 224 -1.99 -3.91 -3.37
C ARG A 224 -2.65 -3.73 -4.72
N GLN A 225 -2.04 -2.93 -5.57
CA GLN A 225 -2.35 -2.92 -6.99
C GLN A 225 -1.06 -3.06 -7.75
N ASP A 226 -1.00 -4.13 -8.53
CA ASP A 226 0.18 -4.52 -9.27
C ASP A 226 1.40 -4.75 -8.36
N TYR A 227 2.37 -3.84 -8.40
CA TYR A 227 3.63 -3.90 -7.66
C TYR A 227 3.76 -2.90 -6.52
N GLY A 228 2.75 -2.03 -6.36
CA GLY A 228 2.73 -0.94 -5.41
C GLY A 228 1.49 -0.99 -4.51
N ILE A 229 1.33 0.08 -3.73
CA ILE A 229 0.21 0.26 -2.82
C ILE A 229 -0.83 1.17 -3.48
N ALA A 230 -2.02 0.63 -3.77
CA ALA A 230 -3.15 1.46 -4.22
C ALA A 230 -3.60 2.40 -3.10
N HIS A 231 -3.90 1.83 -1.94
CA HIS A 231 -4.30 2.59 -0.76
C HIS A 231 -3.89 1.90 0.53
N LEU A 232 -3.77 2.73 1.58
CA LEU A 232 -3.58 2.33 2.95
C LEU A 232 -4.75 2.82 3.78
N ASP A 233 -5.35 1.94 4.57
CA ASP A 233 -6.26 2.34 5.63
C ASP A 233 -5.59 2.07 6.98
N GLY A 234 -5.73 3.02 7.91
CA GLY A 234 -5.18 2.93 9.26
C GLY A 234 -6.25 2.58 10.27
N TYR A 235 -5.87 1.90 11.35
CA TYR A 235 -6.81 1.48 12.39
C TYR A 235 -6.23 1.80 13.77
N ALA A 236 -7.03 2.40 14.62
CA ALA A 236 -6.78 2.58 16.05
C ALA A 236 -7.81 1.78 16.84
N PHE A 237 -7.35 0.93 17.74
CA PHE A 237 -8.17 0.05 18.58
C PHE A 237 -8.24 0.63 19.99
N LYS A 238 -9.45 0.94 20.44
CA LYS A 238 -9.69 1.53 21.75
C LYS A 238 -10.70 0.69 22.53
N ALA A 239 -10.39 0.38 23.79
CA ALA A 239 -11.36 -0.19 24.71
C ALA A 239 -11.90 0.94 25.60
N LEU A 240 -13.17 1.31 25.42
CA LEU A 240 -13.78 2.48 26.06
C LEU A 240 -15.17 2.12 26.60
N ASP A 241 -15.27 1.90 27.91
CA ASP A 241 -16.56 1.65 28.56
C ASP A 241 -17.38 2.94 28.77
N LYS A 242 -16.72 4.09 28.70
CA LYS A 242 -17.30 5.43 28.82
C LYS A 242 -16.45 6.44 28.03
N VAL A 243 -17.02 7.60 27.72
CA VAL A 243 -16.27 8.69 27.09
C VAL A 243 -15.13 9.13 28.02
N PRO A 244 -13.89 9.29 27.50
CA PRO A 244 -12.77 9.72 28.32
C PRO A 244 -12.99 11.10 28.93
N VAL A 245 -12.29 11.40 30.01
CA VAL A 245 -12.28 12.75 30.58
C VAL A 245 -11.70 13.76 29.59
N ARG A 246 -12.14 15.02 29.67
CA ARG A 246 -11.91 16.08 28.68
C ARG A 246 -10.48 16.14 28.12
N GLU A 247 -9.47 16.07 28.98
CA GLU A 247 -8.07 16.13 28.54
C GLU A 247 -7.67 14.92 27.69
N SER A 248 -7.99 13.70 28.15
CA SER A 248 -7.72 12.46 27.41
C SER A 248 -8.55 12.38 26.13
N TYR A 249 -9.76 12.91 26.16
CA TYR A 249 -10.64 12.92 25.00
C TYR A 249 -10.15 13.89 23.91
N GLY A 250 -9.75 15.10 24.29
CA GLY A 250 -9.15 16.06 23.36
C GLY A 250 -7.87 15.50 22.72
N ARG A 251 -7.05 14.78 23.51
CA ARG A 251 -5.86 14.09 22.97
C ARG A 251 -6.23 12.99 21.98
N LEU A 252 -7.22 12.16 22.29
CA LEU A 252 -7.70 11.11 21.38
C LEU A 252 -8.13 11.70 20.03
N LEU A 253 -8.94 12.75 20.04
CA LEU A 253 -9.43 13.39 18.81
C LEU A 253 -8.29 14.04 18.02
N ALA A 254 -7.36 14.74 18.70
CA ALA A 254 -6.21 15.36 18.05
C ALA A 254 -5.27 14.32 17.42
N GLU A 255 -4.94 13.25 18.15
CA GLU A 255 -4.12 12.14 17.65
C GLU A 255 -4.79 11.45 16.46
N THR A 256 -6.11 11.22 16.54
CA THR A 256 -6.89 10.62 15.45
C THR A 256 -6.88 11.51 14.22
N GLN A 257 -7.15 12.81 14.37
CA GLN A 257 -7.16 13.75 13.25
C GLN A 257 -5.80 13.84 12.58
N PHE A 258 -4.73 13.92 13.39
CA PHE A 258 -3.38 13.94 12.85
C PHE A 258 -3.05 12.64 12.13
N ALA A 259 -3.34 11.49 12.74
CA ALA A 259 -3.07 10.19 12.14
C ALA A 259 -3.86 9.98 10.84
N ALA A 260 -5.11 10.45 10.79
CA ALA A 260 -5.96 10.32 9.61
C ALA A 260 -5.37 10.96 8.35
N THR A 261 -4.49 11.97 8.49
CA THR A 261 -3.82 12.61 7.34
C THR A 261 -2.94 11.65 6.53
N PHE A 262 -2.50 10.54 7.12
CA PHE A 262 -1.57 9.57 6.52
C PHE A 262 -2.28 8.38 5.83
N PHE A 263 -3.59 8.24 5.98
CA PHE A 263 -4.33 7.08 5.50
C PHE A 263 -5.53 7.51 4.66
N ARG A 264 -5.90 6.72 3.65
CA ARG A 264 -7.10 6.97 2.84
C ARG A 264 -8.35 7.02 3.73
N ARG A 265 -8.40 6.10 4.70
CA ARG A 265 -9.41 6.03 5.76
C ARG A 265 -8.70 5.71 7.07
N TYR A 266 -9.14 6.35 8.14
CA TYR A 266 -8.64 6.05 9.48
C TYR A 266 -9.78 5.61 10.39
N TRP A 267 -9.75 4.36 10.82
CA TRP A 267 -10.82 3.75 11.60
C TRP A 267 -10.49 3.78 13.08
N LEU A 268 -11.32 4.46 13.86
CA LEU A 268 -11.43 4.27 15.30
C LEU A 268 -12.37 3.08 15.56
N LEU A 269 -11.78 1.93 15.91
CA LEU A 269 -12.56 0.76 16.34
C LEU A 269 -12.63 0.73 17.87
N ILE A 270 -13.84 0.81 18.39
CA ILE A 270 -14.10 0.95 19.82
C ILE A 270 -14.71 -0.35 20.34
N HIS A 271 -14.08 -0.98 21.31
CA HIS A 271 -14.72 -2.03 22.12
C HIS A 271 -15.37 -1.38 23.33
N GLY A 272 -16.70 -1.42 23.41
CA GLY A 272 -17.47 -0.76 24.45
C GLY A 272 -18.93 -0.50 24.04
N PRO A 273 -19.70 0.24 24.86
CA PRO A 273 -21.10 0.52 24.58
C PRO A 273 -21.28 1.39 23.33
N ARG A 274 -22.29 1.09 22.51
CA ARG A 274 -22.64 1.89 21.33
C ARG A 274 -22.76 3.40 21.61
N ALA A 275 -23.35 3.78 22.74
CA ALA A 275 -23.55 5.18 23.10
C ALA A 275 -22.24 5.98 23.16
N VAL A 276 -21.16 5.34 23.65
CA VAL A 276 -19.82 5.94 23.70
C VAL A 276 -19.28 6.19 22.29
N ALA A 277 -19.41 5.19 21.40
CA ALA A 277 -18.99 5.33 20.01
C ALA A 277 -19.83 6.36 19.24
N GLN A 278 -21.12 6.48 19.54
CA GLN A 278 -22.01 7.50 18.96
C GLN A 278 -21.60 8.92 19.37
N GLU A 279 -21.33 9.16 20.64
CA GLU A 279 -20.86 10.48 21.11
C GLU A 279 -19.54 10.87 20.43
N ILE A 280 -18.61 9.91 20.28
CA ILE A 280 -17.35 10.13 19.57
C ILE A 280 -17.59 10.39 18.08
N ALA A 281 -18.49 9.64 17.44
CA ALA A 281 -18.85 9.85 16.04
C ALA A 281 -19.45 11.25 15.80
N ASP A 282 -20.35 11.70 16.69
CA ASP A 282 -20.99 13.01 16.59
C ASP A 282 -19.94 14.14 16.68
N ASP A 283 -18.94 14.01 17.56
CA ASP A 283 -17.85 14.97 17.67
C ASP A 283 -16.86 14.91 16.50
N VAL A 284 -16.51 13.71 16.01
CA VAL A 284 -15.71 13.53 14.78
C VAL A 284 -16.39 14.20 13.59
N HIS A 285 -17.72 14.06 13.49
CA HIS A 285 -18.52 14.74 12.47
C HIS A 285 -18.54 16.27 12.66
N ARG A 286 -18.78 16.75 13.90
CA ARG A 286 -18.80 18.18 14.24
C ARG A 286 -17.45 18.87 13.98
N LEU A 287 -16.36 18.14 14.16
CA LEU A 287 -14.99 18.62 13.89
C LEU A 287 -14.56 18.45 12.43
N GLU A 288 -15.47 18.01 11.54
CA GLU A 288 -15.24 17.84 10.11
C GLU A 288 -14.06 16.90 9.78
N MET A 289 -13.86 15.88 10.62
CA MET A 289 -12.79 14.90 10.47
C MET A 289 -13.15 13.86 9.40
N GLY A 290 -13.32 14.30 8.15
CA GLY A 290 -14.01 13.52 7.11
C GLY A 290 -13.33 12.20 6.67
N ALA A 291 -12.03 12.05 6.90
CA ALA A 291 -11.29 10.80 6.63
C ALA A 291 -11.40 9.75 7.75
N VAL A 292 -12.01 10.12 8.88
CA VAL A 292 -12.15 9.28 10.07
C VAL A 292 -13.47 8.51 10.03
N GLY A 293 -13.38 7.21 10.28
CA GLY A 293 -14.53 6.34 10.48
C GLY A 293 -14.58 5.85 11.93
N VAL A 294 -15.78 5.62 12.44
CA VAL A 294 -16.00 5.08 13.78
C VAL A 294 -16.84 3.81 13.66
N ALA A 295 -16.34 2.72 14.23
CA ALA A 295 -17.10 1.49 14.37
C ALA A 295 -16.96 0.94 15.79
N VAL A 296 -17.98 0.23 16.24
CA VAL A 296 -18.08 -0.27 17.61
C VAL A 296 -18.24 -1.78 17.61
N ALA A 297 -17.43 -2.43 18.44
CA ALA A 297 -17.61 -3.82 18.83
C ALA A 297 -18.36 -3.84 20.17
N ASP A 298 -19.68 -3.99 20.11
CA ASP A 298 -20.53 -4.06 21.29
C ASP A 298 -20.79 -5.54 21.63
N PRO A 299 -20.24 -6.07 22.75
CA PRO A 299 -20.37 -7.48 23.10
C PRO A 299 -21.82 -7.91 23.37
N GLN A 300 -22.76 -6.98 23.53
CA GLN A 300 -24.18 -7.26 23.77
C GLN A 300 -25.03 -7.12 22.50
N ALA A 301 -24.48 -6.61 21.39
CA ALA A 301 -25.21 -6.34 20.16
C ALA A 301 -25.04 -7.43 19.09
N LYS A 302 -25.99 -7.47 18.15
CA LYS A 302 -25.89 -8.20 16.87
C LYS A 302 -26.26 -7.24 15.73
N PRO A 303 -25.40 -7.00 14.72
CA PRO A 303 -24.06 -7.57 14.52
C PRO A 303 -23.05 -7.14 15.61
N LEU A 304 -22.01 -7.96 15.79
CA LEU A 304 -20.99 -7.74 16.83
C LEU A 304 -20.13 -6.52 16.54
N LEU A 305 -19.90 -6.20 15.26
CA LEU A 305 -19.30 -4.95 14.79
C LEU A 305 -20.38 -4.13 14.09
N ASP A 306 -20.54 -2.88 14.48
CA ASP A 306 -21.40 -1.93 13.76
C ASP A 306 -20.66 -0.63 13.40
N VAL A 307 -20.93 -0.13 12.20
CA VAL A 307 -20.33 1.10 11.69
C VAL A 307 -21.21 2.28 12.09
N VAL A 308 -20.72 3.10 13.01
CA VAL A 308 -21.43 4.27 13.55
C VAL A 308 -21.28 5.48 12.64
N LEU A 309 -20.06 5.68 12.13
CA LEU A 309 -19.72 6.76 11.20
C LEU A 309 -18.82 6.23 10.10
N ARG A 310 -19.17 6.50 8.84
CA ARG A 310 -18.30 6.20 7.70
C ARG A 310 -17.43 7.42 7.37
N PRO A 311 -16.17 7.22 6.95
CA PRO A 311 -15.39 8.27 6.32
C PRO A 311 -16.14 8.79 5.08
N VAL A 312 -16.23 10.11 4.93
CA VAL A 312 -16.96 10.80 3.86
C VAL A 312 -16.09 11.67 2.97
N ALA A 313 -14.86 11.95 3.38
CA ALA A 313 -13.93 12.81 2.65
C ALA A 313 -12.51 12.21 2.63
N PRO A 314 -11.67 12.55 1.64
CA PRO A 314 -10.26 12.22 1.67
C PRO A 314 -9.52 12.91 2.84
N PRO A 315 -8.34 12.41 3.23
CA PRO A 315 -7.52 13.04 4.28
C PRO A 315 -7.12 14.46 3.92
N PHE A 316 -7.13 15.35 4.92
CA PHE A 316 -6.67 16.73 4.77
C PHE A 316 -5.82 17.19 5.96
N PRO A 317 -4.59 17.70 5.72
CA PRO A 317 -3.86 17.61 4.45
C PRO A 317 -3.57 16.14 4.09
N ASP A 318 -3.33 15.86 2.81
CA ASP A 318 -3.05 14.50 2.33
C ASP A 318 -1.56 14.18 2.49
N ARG A 319 -1.23 13.22 3.35
CA ARG A 319 0.12 12.69 3.61
C ARG A 319 0.25 11.20 3.29
N GLN A 320 -0.66 10.65 2.50
CA GLN A 320 -0.69 9.21 2.22
C GLN A 320 0.60 8.69 1.56
N ASN A 321 1.29 9.53 0.78
CA ASN A 321 2.56 9.14 0.16
C ASN A 321 3.63 8.82 1.20
N GLU A 322 3.73 9.59 2.29
CA GLU A 322 4.67 9.33 3.38
C GLU A 322 4.43 7.95 4.01
N ALA A 323 3.18 7.62 4.30
CA ALA A 323 2.83 6.31 4.86
C ALA A 323 3.08 5.16 3.87
N LYS A 324 2.83 5.37 2.57
CA LYS A 324 3.11 4.37 1.53
C LYS A 324 4.61 4.09 1.40
N GLU A 325 5.44 5.13 1.42
CA GLU A 325 6.90 5.00 1.39
C GLU A 325 7.42 4.21 2.60
N GLU A 326 6.93 4.50 3.81
CA GLU A 326 7.34 3.78 5.01
C GLU A 326 6.91 2.30 5.00
N VAL A 327 5.71 1.99 4.48
CA VAL A 327 5.26 0.60 4.31
C VAL A 327 6.11 -0.14 3.26
N LEU A 328 6.41 0.51 2.13
CA LEU A 328 7.28 -0.05 1.09
C LEU A 328 8.69 -0.32 1.62
N GLY A 329 9.28 0.63 2.35
CA GLY A 329 10.61 0.53 2.93
C GLY A 329 10.76 -0.58 3.99
N GLN A 330 9.65 -0.97 4.62
CA GLN A 330 9.60 -2.06 5.60
C GLN A 330 9.20 -3.41 4.99
N GLY A 331 8.96 -3.45 3.67
CA GLY A 331 8.60 -4.66 2.96
C GLY A 331 7.11 -4.98 2.99
N ILE A 332 6.60 -5.35 1.81
CA ILE A 332 5.20 -5.66 1.55
C ILE A 332 5.00 -7.17 1.42
#